data_AF-Q8PSC0-F1
#
_entry.id   AF-Q8PSC0-F1
#
_cell.length_a   1.000
_cell.length_b   1.000
_cell.length_c   1.000
_cell.angle_alpha   90.00
_cell.angle_beta   90.00
_cell.angle_gamma   90.00
#
_symmetry.space_group_name_H-M   'P 1'
#
loop_
_entity.id
_entity.type
_entity.pdbx_description
1 polymer ?
#
loop_
_entity_poly.entity_id
_entity_poly.type
_entity_poly.pdbx_seq_one_letter_code
_entity_poly.pdbx_strand_id
1 'polypeptide(L)'
;MVADKFTVESRRKTFEDELNPSIPIYFEIPTAYDYFVKRQSKRSKYGTKITLNLKSDHPFSSSSLIEKISEIAPFIEYQIIVKTNNETKLYEPLLPGDIYGDTPNLKIYFGVTFNELDKSEGIEGTMRVVRTSRERKHLIAQRGFSIPFDKILPSWLSNSLLMSINISGKTKLSLSPNRLNIVEDEKYLKLVEKIQARLICELENSLKTYRDLNTFEKYIQYVDELTDLNLFSTYRHDPPIRSDYMEDKRIELITEIILNNVPFLTISRDGTRAYKFIKDFNNFPTIVVTSETWPEEIQNENVFEEIESLINPDVIVLLGRDTNSRRKYDFLCDILWNPSDIYITSIPGVVVEAFVSNNDSKMYPIKYNMFTFNMHSKTGTKEPLFVHDPEDNIDYETVIFNANHRLLYRFFDGWDPRDENCLEALNYLSTLFSNLLINVVMVAFSPYNRQGIEFKVDQNCSLIGILKRYPDMLKYFYNALVEFWENAQNVGAISYDEEFPGFNEDDLPWFWNYCSE
;
A
#
# COMPACT_ATOMS: atom_id res chain seq x y z
N MET A 1 -14.46 35.14 -20.99
CA MET A 1 -13.55 35.29 -19.83
C MET A 1 -12.39 36.22 -20.15
N VAL A 2 -11.55 35.93 -21.16
CA VAL A 2 -10.33 36.73 -21.46
C VAL A 2 -10.43 37.68 -22.66
N ALA A 3 -11.53 37.65 -23.41
CA ALA A 3 -11.74 38.46 -24.60
C ALA A 3 -13.17 39.00 -24.63
N ASP A 4 -13.32 40.20 -25.20
CA ASP A 4 -14.61 40.86 -25.38
C ASP A 4 -15.28 40.46 -26.69
N LYS A 5 -14.48 40.15 -27.73
CA LYS A 5 -14.97 39.74 -29.05
C LYS A 5 -14.07 38.67 -29.66
N PHE A 6 -14.66 37.77 -30.42
CA PHE A 6 -13.96 36.68 -31.10
C PHE A 6 -14.35 36.61 -32.58
N THR A 7 -13.38 36.37 -33.45
CA THR A 7 -13.63 36.21 -34.89
C THR A 7 -12.94 34.95 -35.42
N VAL A 8 -13.64 34.20 -36.27
CA VAL A 8 -13.14 33.00 -36.94
C VAL A 8 -13.18 33.20 -38.44
N GLU A 9 -12.03 32.99 -39.07
CA GLU A 9 -11.90 32.91 -40.52
C GLU A 9 -11.35 31.54 -40.91
N SER A 10 -12.03 30.79 -41.77
CA SER A 10 -11.55 29.48 -42.20
C SER A 10 -11.73 29.25 -43.68
N ARG A 11 -10.74 28.62 -44.31
CA ARG A 11 -10.80 28.12 -45.68
C ARG A 11 -10.41 26.65 -45.68
N ARG A 12 -11.33 25.79 -46.13
CA ARG A 12 -11.13 24.35 -46.18
C ARG A 12 -10.17 24.00 -47.32
N LYS A 13 -9.28 23.03 -47.08
CA LYS A 13 -8.55 22.37 -48.17
C LYS A 13 -9.47 21.30 -48.76
N THR A 14 -9.83 21.41 -50.03
CA THR A 14 -10.64 20.45 -50.76
C THR A 14 -9.77 19.72 -51.79
N PHE A 15 -9.95 18.42 -51.99
CA PHE A 15 -9.13 17.66 -52.94
C PHE A 15 -9.35 18.11 -54.41
N GLU A 16 -10.43 18.85 -54.67
CA GLU A 16 -10.83 19.38 -55.99
C GLU A 16 -10.35 20.84 -56.24
N ASP A 17 -9.37 21.33 -55.46
CA ASP A 17 -9.06 22.74 -55.19
C ASP A 17 -8.55 23.64 -56.34
N GLU A 18 -8.38 23.16 -57.58
CA GLU A 18 -7.91 24.01 -58.69
C GLU A 18 -9.04 24.62 -59.54
N LEU A 19 -10.19 23.95 -59.66
CA LEU A 19 -11.28 24.40 -60.54
C LEU A 19 -12.48 25.01 -59.80
N ASN A 20 -12.69 24.67 -58.52
CA ASN A 20 -13.74 25.24 -57.67
C ASN A 20 -13.25 25.43 -56.22
N PRO A 21 -12.52 26.52 -55.92
CA PRO A 21 -11.96 26.74 -54.59
C PRO A 21 -13.06 26.89 -53.54
N SER A 22 -12.89 26.26 -52.38
CA SER A 22 -13.84 26.41 -51.27
C SER A 22 -13.97 27.87 -50.84
N ILE A 23 -15.22 28.33 -50.70
CA ILE A 23 -15.52 29.71 -50.26
C ILE A 23 -15.13 29.86 -48.79
N PRO A 24 -14.27 30.83 -48.44
CA PRO A 24 -13.86 31.02 -47.06
C PRO A 24 -15.02 31.57 -46.21
N ILE A 25 -15.10 31.12 -44.97
CA ILE A 25 -16.10 31.58 -43.99
C ILE A 25 -15.49 32.63 -43.06
N TYR A 26 -16.31 33.61 -42.67
CA TYR A 26 -16.02 34.56 -41.60
C TYR A 26 -17.20 34.59 -40.62
N PHE A 27 -16.92 34.36 -39.35
CA PHE A 27 -17.87 34.55 -38.27
C PHE A 27 -17.30 35.49 -37.22
N GLU A 28 -18.12 36.45 -36.79
CA GLU A 28 -17.84 37.34 -35.68
C GLU A 28 -18.83 37.06 -34.55
N ILE A 29 -18.30 36.94 -33.33
CA ILE A 29 -19.02 36.64 -32.10
C ILE A 29 -18.75 37.82 -31.16
N PRO A 30 -19.64 38.82 -31.13
CA PRO A 30 -19.44 40.06 -30.37
C PRO A 30 -19.50 39.88 -28.86
N THR A 31 -20.24 38.87 -28.38
CA THR A 31 -20.34 38.46 -26.99
C THR A 31 -20.56 36.95 -26.94
N ALA A 32 -20.25 36.29 -25.82
CA ALA A 32 -20.36 34.83 -25.71
C ALA A 32 -21.79 34.28 -25.82
N TYR A 33 -22.83 35.13 -25.78
CA TYR A 33 -24.23 34.71 -25.59
C TYR A 33 -25.21 35.20 -26.66
N ASP A 34 -24.87 36.16 -27.54
CA ASP A 34 -25.93 36.91 -28.22
C ASP A 34 -26.21 36.52 -29.69
N TYR A 35 -25.20 36.34 -30.56
CA TYR A 35 -25.41 35.96 -31.97
C TYR A 35 -24.07 35.81 -32.73
N PHE A 36 -24.10 35.14 -33.89
CA PHE A 36 -22.97 35.06 -34.82
C PHE A 36 -23.24 35.94 -36.04
N VAL A 37 -22.32 36.85 -36.37
CA VAL A 37 -22.38 37.65 -37.60
C VAL A 37 -21.57 36.95 -38.68
N LYS A 38 -22.25 36.41 -39.70
CA LYS A 38 -21.58 35.88 -40.90
C LYS A 38 -21.20 37.04 -41.82
N ARG A 39 -19.93 37.12 -42.20
CA ARG A 39 -19.44 38.08 -43.20
C ARG A 39 -18.75 37.35 -44.35
N GLN A 40 -18.44 38.10 -45.41
CA GLN A 40 -17.63 37.59 -46.51
C GLN A 40 -16.15 37.62 -46.10
N SER A 41 -15.48 36.48 -46.10
CA SER A 41 -14.02 36.41 -45.87
C SER A 41 -13.28 36.62 -47.18
N LYS A 42 -12.11 37.28 -47.11
CA LYS A 42 -11.13 37.35 -48.21
C LYS A 42 -9.92 36.43 -47.97
N ARG A 43 -10.03 35.48 -47.04
CA ARG A 43 -8.93 34.60 -46.66
C ARG A 43 -8.50 33.74 -47.86
N SER A 44 -7.27 33.97 -48.32
CA SER A 44 -6.65 33.20 -49.40
C SER A 44 -5.92 31.95 -48.92
N LYS A 45 -5.42 31.93 -47.68
CA LYS A 45 -4.67 30.78 -47.14
C LYS A 45 -5.59 29.71 -46.57
N TYR A 46 -5.25 28.44 -46.75
CA TYR A 46 -5.94 27.32 -46.12
C TYR A 46 -5.82 27.35 -44.58
N GLY A 47 -6.75 26.67 -43.91
CA GLY A 47 -6.81 26.55 -42.46
C GLY A 47 -7.63 27.64 -41.79
N THR A 48 -7.58 27.65 -40.47
CA THR A 48 -8.41 28.50 -39.61
C THR A 48 -7.55 29.57 -38.93
N LYS A 49 -8.03 30.82 -38.92
CA LYS A 49 -7.51 31.92 -38.12
C LYS A 49 -8.56 32.29 -37.09
N ILE A 50 -8.15 32.22 -35.83
CA ILE A 50 -8.91 32.67 -34.67
C ILE A 50 -8.29 33.98 -34.22
N THR A 51 -9.12 34.99 -33.96
CA THR A 51 -8.66 36.27 -33.40
C THR A 51 -9.53 36.63 -32.20
N LEU A 52 -8.87 36.86 -31.07
CA LEU A 52 -9.47 37.22 -29.80
C LEU A 52 -9.11 38.68 -29.51
N ASN A 53 -10.11 39.54 -29.35
CA ASN A 53 -9.92 40.90 -28.85
C ASN A 53 -9.87 40.84 -27.33
N LEU A 54 -8.67 40.79 -26.79
CA LEU A 54 -8.41 40.60 -25.37
C LEU A 54 -8.87 41.80 -24.54
N LYS A 55 -9.31 41.54 -23.30
CA LYS A 55 -9.59 42.58 -22.31
C LYS A 55 -8.30 43.28 -21.87
N SER A 56 -8.40 44.52 -21.38
CA SER A 56 -7.23 45.30 -20.94
C SER A 56 -6.42 44.66 -19.81
N ASP A 57 -7.03 43.79 -19.01
CA ASP A 57 -6.47 43.13 -17.82
C ASP A 57 -6.04 41.67 -18.08
N HIS A 58 -5.81 41.28 -19.34
CA HIS A 58 -5.47 39.89 -19.68
C HIS A 58 -4.10 39.44 -19.12
N PRO A 59 -3.92 38.16 -18.75
CA PRO A 59 -2.67 37.67 -18.16
C PRO A 59 -1.57 37.30 -19.19
N PHE A 60 -1.82 37.43 -20.49
CA PHE A 60 -0.94 36.89 -21.53
C PHE A 60 0.32 37.74 -21.80
N SER A 61 1.47 37.14 -21.52
CA SER A 61 2.79 37.47 -22.07
C SER A 61 3.31 36.32 -22.95
N SER A 62 4.31 36.57 -23.80
CA SER A 62 5.00 35.53 -24.58
C SER A 62 5.49 34.36 -23.73
N SER A 63 6.15 34.63 -22.59
CA SER A 63 6.63 33.60 -21.67
C SER A 63 5.48 32.80 -21.06
N SER A 64 4.42 33.47 -20.58
CA SER A 64 3.24 32.78 -20.04
C SER A 64 2.50 31.93 -21.08
N LEU A 65 2.52 32.35 -22.36
CA LEU A 65 1.91 31.59 -23.44
C LEU A 65 2.73 30.33 -23.75
N ILE A 66 4.07 30.43 -23.79
CA ILE A 66 4.94 29.28 -23.98
C ILE A 66 4.78 28.27 -22.84
N GLU A 67 4.75 28.73 -21.59
CA GLU A 67 4.48 27.90 -20.43
C GLU A 67 3.10 27.23 -20.53
N LYS A 68 2.07 27.98 -20.95
CA LYS A 68 0.73 27.39 -21.12
C LYS A 68 0.67 26.37 -22.26
N ILE A 69 1.41 26.61 -23.34
CA ILE A 69 1.53 25.68 -24.46
C ILE A 69 2.23 24.40 -24.00
N SER A 70 3.29 24.49 -23.18
CA SER A 70 3.99 23.29 -22.68
C SER A 70 3.12 22.44 -21.77
N GLU A 71 2.25 23.05 -20.97
CA GLU A 71 1.25 22.33 -20.18
C GLU A 71 0.19 21.62 -21.03
N ILE A 72 -0.27 22.25 -22.12
CA ILE A 72 -1.39 21.74 -22.93
C ILE A 72 -0.92 20.78 -24.01
N ALA A 73 0.26 21.02 -24.59
CA ALA A 73 0.78 20.37 -25.78
C ALA A 73 2.27 20.03 -25.65
N PRO A 74 2.65 19.23 -24.64
CA PRO A 74 4.06 18.97 -24.31
C PRO A 74 4.82 18.29 -25.45
N PHE A 75 4.19 17.35 -26.18
CA PHE A 75 4.84 16.55 -27.23
C PHE A 75 4.27 16.82 -28.63
N ILE A 76 3.88 18.07 -28.89
CA ILE A 76 3.26 18.43 -30.16
C ILE A 76 4.24 18.30 -31.32
N GLU A 77 3.83 17.64 -32.40
CA GLU A 77 4.72 17.37 -33.55
C GLU A 77 4.85 18.55 -34.51
N TYR A 78 3.94 19.53 -34.43
CA TYR A 78 3.91 20.68 -35.33
C TYR A 78 4.41 21.95 -34.66
N GLN A 79 5.06 22.78 -35.48
CA GLN A 79 5.69 24.02 -35.05
C GLN A 79 4.67 25.03 -34.52
N ILE A 80 4.87 25.49 -33.28
CA ILE A 80 4.09 26.58 -32.69
C ILE A 80 4.99 27.80 -32.54
N ILE A 81 4.57 28.93 -33.14
CA ILE A 81 5.32 30.19 -33.10
C ILE A 81 4.47 31.21 -32.34
N VAL A 82 5.02 31.73 -31.24
CA VAL A 82 4.41 32.80 -30.44
C VAL A 82 5.01 34.13 -30.86
N LYS A 83 4.17 35.02 -31.40
CA LYS A 83 4.58 36.38 -31.80
C LYS A 83 3.91 37.40 -30.92
N THR A 84 4.71 38.27 -30.31
CA THR A 84 4.27 39.45 -29.57
C THR A 84 4.87 40.70 -30.22
N ASN A 85 4.48 41.89 -29.76
CA ASN A 85 5.04 43.15 -30.25
C ASN A 85 6.55 43.28 -29.97
N ASN A 86 7.05 42.59 -28.94
CA ASN A 86 8.43 42.72 -28.47
C ASN A 86 9.32 41.57 -28.93
N GLU A 87 8.77 40.36 -29.08
CA GLU A 87 9.54 39.16 -29.41
C GLU A 87 8.74 38.13 -30.20
N THR A 88 9.47 37.32 -30.97
CA THR A 88 8.99 36.07 -31.54
C THR A 88 9.72 34.91 -30.87
N LYS A 89 8.98 33.99 -30.26
CA LYS A 89 9.52 32.77 -29.66
C LYS A 89 9.00 31.55 -30.39
N LEU A 90 9.90 30.61 -30.65
CA LEU A 90 9.57 29.27 -31.11
C LEU A 90 9.31 28.41 -29.87
N TYR A 91 8.19 27.70 -29.85
CA TYR A 91 7.98 26.66 -28.84
C TYR A 91 8.77 25.41 -29.25
N GLU A 92 9.57 24.90 -28.32
CA GLU A 92 10.31 23.64 -28.45
C GLU A 92 9.56 22.56 -27.65
N PRO A 93 8.86 21.64 -28.33
CA PRO A 93 8.17 20.53 -27.67
C PRO A 93 9.18 19.58 -27.02
N LEU A 94 8.76 18.95 -25.93
CA LEU A 94 9.49 17.85 -25.31
C LEU A 94 9.42 16.61 -26.19
N LEU A 95 10.37 15.69 -26.02
CA LEU A 95 10.25 14.35 -26.57
C LEU A 95 9.50 13.45 -25.57
N PRO A 96 8.70 12.48 -26.04
CA PRO A 96 8.13 11.46 -25.16
C PRO A 96 9.24 10.76 -24.36
N GLY A 97 9.12 10.78 -23.03
CA GLY A 97 10.14 10.27 -22.12
C GLY A 97 10.95 11.35 -21.41
N ASP A 98 10.95 12.59 -21.90
CA ASP A 98 11.53 13.74 -21.22
C ASP A 98 10.61 14.18 -20.07
N ILE A 99 11.20 14.54 -18.92
CA ILE A 99 10.46 14.96 -17.72
C ILE A 99 10.94 16.36 -17.34
N TYR A 100 10.00 17.28 -17.07
CA TYR A 100 10.31 18.64 -16.67
C TYR A 100 10.79 18.70 -15.22
N GLY A 101 11.94 19.36 -14.99
CA GLY A 101 12.39 19.70 -13.64
C GLY A 101 12.95 18.55 -12.83
N ASP A 102 13.67 17.60 -13.47
CA ASP A 102 14.43 16.56 -12.77
C ASP A 102 15.24 17.19 -11.64
N THR A 103 14.79 16.95 -10.40
CA THR A 103 15.60 17.29 -9.24
C THR A 103 16.83 16.41 -9.28
N PRO A 104 18.06 16.95 -9.19
CA PRO A 104 19.29 16.19 -9.35
C PRO A 104 19.49 15.06 -8.33
N ASN A 105 18.63 14.95 -7.30
CA ASN A 105 18.71 13.96 -6.24
C ASN A 105 17.59 12.90 -6.29
N LEU A 106 16.91 12.73 -7.43
CA LEU A 106 15.83 11.76 -7.56
C LEU A 106 16.41 10.33 -7.61
N LYS A 107 16.16 9.52 -6.58
CA LYS A 107 16.53 8.09 -6.59
C LYS A 107 15.53 7.31 -7.45
N ILE A 108 16.03 6.75 -8.55
CA ILE A 108 15.28 5.86 -9.44
C ILE A 108 15.59 4.42 -9.05
N TYR A 109 14.55 3.62 -8.81
CA TYR A 109 14.67 2.21 -8.47
C TYR A 109 14.71 1.34 -9.72
N PHE A 110 13.77 1.57 -10.63
CA PHE A 110 13.71 0.96 -11.95
C PHE A 110 12.85 1.84 -12.87
N GLY A 111 12.90 1.54 -14.17
CA GLY A 111 12.11 2.29 -15.15
C GLY A 111 11.79 1.48 -16.38
N VAL A 112 10.61 1.72 -16.94
CA VAL A 112 10.14 1.12 -18.18
C VAL A 112 10.39 2.11 -19.31
N THR A 113 11.05 1.63 -20.35
CA THR A 113 11.10 2.32 -21.65
C THR A 113 10.28 1.52 -22.66
N PHE A 114 9.28 2.15 -23.28
CA PHE A 114 8.43 1.47 -24.25
C PHE A 114 9.24 1.12 -25.50
N ASN A 115 9.15 -0.15 -25.92
CA ASN A 115 9.95 -0.68 -27.02
C ASN A 115 9.33 -0.35 -28.39
N GLU A 116 10.01 -0.70 -29.48
CA GLU A 116 9.52 -0.42 -30.85
C GLU A 116 8.15 -1.06 -31.16
N LEU A 117 7.83 -2.21 -30.56
CA LEU A 117 6.51 -2.82 -30.69
C LEU A 117 5.44 -1.95 -30.02
N ASP A 118 5.72 -1.45 -28.82
CA ASP A 118 4.82 -0.54 -28.11
C ASP A 118 4.61 0.78 -28.87
N LYS A 119 5.69 1.33 -29.46
CA LYS A 119 5.60 2.50 -30.35
C LYS A 119 4.73 2.22 -31.57
N SER A 120 4.87 1.05 -32.19
CA SER A 120 4.05 0.66 -33.35
C SER A 120 2.55 0.55 -33.04
N GLU A 121 2.21 0.27 -31.79
CA GLU A 121 0.82 0.28 -31.30
C GLU A 121 0.33 1.68 -30.89
N GLY A 122 1.27 2.60 -30.67
CA GLY A 122 1.04 4.01 -30.39
C GLY A 122 1.36 4.41 -28.95
N ILE A 123 2.29 3.75 -28.25
CA ILE A 123 2.74 4.19 -26.92
C ILE A 123 4.24 4.51 -26.98
N GLU A 124 4.60 5.73 -26.65
CA GLU A 124 5.98 6.19 -26.63
C GLU A 124 6.31 6.90 -25.32
N GLY A 125 7.54 6.71 -24.82
CA GLY A 125 8.05 7.44 -23.65
C GLY A 125 8.62 6.54 -22.56
N THR A 126 8.59 7.02 -21.32
CA THR A 126 9.16 6.31 -20.17
C THR A 126 8.29 6.40 -18.91
N MET A 127 8.46 5.40 -18.04
CA MET A 127 7.93 5.39 -16.68
C MET A 127 9.07 5.08 -15.73
N ARG A 128 9.13 5.73 -14.58
CA ARG A 128 10.19 5.54 -13.58
C ARG A 128 9.58 5.39 -12.20
N VAL A 129 10.01 4.37 -11.46
CA VAL A 129 9.66 4.21 -10.04
C VAL A 129 10.71 4.89 -9.17
N VAL A 130 10.25 5.81 -8.33
CA VAL A 130 11.08 6.84 -7.70
C VAL A 130 10.62 7.11 -6.26
N ARG A 131 11.55 7.47 -5.38
CA ARG A 131 11.25 7.94 -4.01
C ARG A 131 11.38 9.47 -3.96
N THR A 132 10.27 10.16 -3.68
CA THR A 132 10.26 11.64 -3.55
C THR A 132 9.30 12.09 -2.46
N SER A 133 9.59 13.23 -1.84
CA SER A 133 8.75 13.90 -0.84
C SER A 133 7.92 15.07 -1.41
N ARG A 134 7.80 15.19 -2.74
CA ARG A 134 7.17 16.35 -3.42
C ARG A 134 6.18 15.95 -4.51
N GLU A 135 5.25 16.86 -4.79
CA GLU A 135 4.28 16.78 -5.89
C GLU A 135 4.97 16.44 -7.22
N ARG A 136 4.36 15.52 -7.97
CA ARG A 136 4.91 14.95 -9.20
C ARG A 136 4.19 15.49 -10.41
N LYS A 137 4.97 15.93 -11.40
CA LYS A 137 4.42 16.32 -12.70
C LYS A 137 4.46 15.11 -13.63
N HIS A 138 3.35 14.37 -13.68
CA HIS A 138 3.13 13.38 -14.72
C HIS A 138 2.83 14.09 -16.05
N LEU A 139 3.48 13.65 -17.12
CA LEU A 139 3.23 14.14 -18.47
C LEU A 139 2.63 13.01 -19.30
N ILE A 140 1.30 12.94 -19.31
CA ILE A 140 0.57 12.01 -20.16
C ILE A 140 -0.14 12.81 -21.23
N ALA A 141 0.11 12.48 -22.49
CA ALA A 141 -0.48 13.16 -23.63
C ALA A 141 -1.05 12.16 -24.63
N GLN A 142 -2.05 12.59 -25.38
CA GLN A 142 -2.56 11.89 -26.54
C GLN A 142 -2.32 12.72 -27.80
N ARG A 143 -1.52 12.17 -28.72
CA ARG A 143 -1.10 12.85 -29.96
C ARG A 143 -0.50 14.24 -29.69
N GLY A 144 0.39 14.29 -28.69
CA GLY A 144 1.11 15.50 -28.31
C GLY A 144 0.38 16.45 -27.36
N PHE A 145 -0.89 16.21 -27.06
CA PHE A 145 -1.69 17.05 -26.17
C PHE A 145 -1.99 16.39 -24.83
N SER A 146 -1.74 17.08 -23.73
CA SER A 146 -1.97 16.59 -22.39
C SER A 146 -3.39 16.09 -22.17
N ILE A 147 -3.49 15.02 -21.38
CA ILE A 147 -4.74 14.40 -20.94
C ILE A 147 -4.67 14.16 -19.42
N PRO A 148 -5.82 13.99 -18.75
CA PRO A 148 -5.85 13.61 -17.32
C PRO A 148 -5.05 12.32 -17.08
N PHE A 149 -4.36 12.24 -15.94
CA PHE A 149 -3.52 11.10 -15.59
C PHE A 149 -4.04 10.31 -14.38
N ASP A 150 -4.90 10.92 -13.57
CA ASP A 150 -5.45 10.40 -12.31
C ASP A 150 -6.01 8.97 -12.44
N LYS A 151 -6.66 8.68 -13.57
CA LYS A 151 -7.24 7.36 -13.84
C LYS A 151 -6.31 6.38 -14.53
N ILE A 152 -5.16 6.82 -15.06
CA ILE A 152 -4.22 5.96 -15.78
C ILE A 152 -3.17 5.37 -14.81
N LEU A 153 -2.86 6.09 -13.74
CA LEU A 153 -1.88 5.65 -12.75
C LEU A 153 -2.42 4.43 -11.98
N PRO A 154 -1.60 3.39 -11.77
CA PRO A 154 -1.95 2.32 -10.84
C PRO A 154 -2.12 2.93 -9.44
N SER A 155 -3.23 2.67 -8.76
CA SER A 155 -3.49 3.19 -7.41
C SER A 155 -2.34 2.86 -6.45
N TRP A 156 -1.87 1.61 -6.50
CA TRP A 156 -0.78 1.05 -5.70
C TRP A 156 0.61 1.67 -5.99
N LEU A 157 0.79 2.37 -7.12
CA LEU A 157 2.03 3.07 -7.48
C LEU A 157 1.89 4.59 -7.65
N SER A 158 0.71 5.15 -7.46
CA SER A 158 0.43 6.57 -7.74
C SER A 158 1.44 7.50 -7.06
N ASN A 159 1.81 7.16 -5.81
CA ASN A 159 2.80 7.87 -5.01
C ASN A 159 4.24 7.40 -5.20
N SER A 160 4.55 6.47 -6.12
CA SER A 160 5.90 5.97 -6.43
C SER A 160 6.27 6.01 -7.91
N LEU A 161 5.35 6.45 -8.80
CA LEU A 161 5.57 6.56 -10.23
C LEU A 161 5.86 8.00 -10.73
N LEU A 162 6.63 8.10 -11.80
CA LEU A 162 6.85 9.28 -12.63
C LEU A 162 6.71 8.86 -14.10
N MET A 163 5.87 9.57 -14.87
CA MET A 163 5.53 9.16 -16.24
C MET A 163 5.69 10.31 -17.21
N SER A 164 6.27 10.00 -18.37
CA SER A 164 6.29 10.86 -19.55
C SER A 164 5.94 9.99 -20.75
N ILE A 165 4.66 10.00 -21.15
CA ILE A 165 4.11 9.12 -22.18
C ILE A 165 3.28 9.91 -23.18
N ASN A 166 3.47 9.63 -24.46
CA ASN A 166 2.58 10.03 -25.55
C ASN A 166 1.84 8.80 -26.09
N ILE A 167 0.51 8.83 -26.06
CA ILE A 167 -0.35 7.80 -26.64
C ILE A 167 -0.94 8.24 -27.98
N SER A 168 -1.04 7.31 -28.92
CA SER A 168 -1.48 7.56 -30.29
C SER A 168 -2.03 6.26 -30.91
N GLY A 169 -2.13 6.21 -32.25
CA GLY A 169 -2.42 4.96 -32.95
C GLY A 169 -3.64 4.17 -32.44
N LYS A 170 -3.41 2.89 -32.13
CA LYS A 170 -4.41 1.92 -31.67
C LYS A 170 -4.72 2.06 -30.18
N THR A 171 -3.79 2.61 -29.40
CA THR A 171 -3.88 2.78 -27.95
C THR A 171 -4.50 4.10 -27.52
N LYS A 172 -5.00 4.90 -28.49
CA LYS A 172 -5.74 6.13 -28.21
C LYS A 172 -6.95 5.87 -27.30
N LEU A 173 -7.07 6.66 -26.26
CA LEU A 173 -8.19 6.69 -25.34
C LEU A 173 -9.35 7.49 -25.93
N SER A 174 -10.55 7.08 -25.54
CA SER A 174 -11.77 7.86 -25.72
C SER A 174 -11.81 8.96 -24.66
N LEU A 175 -11.94 10.22 -25.09
CA LEU A 175 -11.97 11.39 -24.21
C LEU A 175 -13.35 12.04 -24.26
N SER A 176 -13.74 12.65 -23.15
CA SER A 176 -14.89 13.58 -23.10
C SER A 176 -14.71 14.75 -24.09
N PRO A 177 -15.80 15.42 -24.52
CA PRO A 177 -15.72 16.51 -25.50
C PRO A 177 -14.79 17.67 -25.11
N ASN A 178 -14.70 17.96 -23.80
CA ASN A 178 -13.81 18.99 -23.25
C ASN A 178 -12.41 18.47 -22.89
N ARG A 179 -12.14 17.17 -23.10
CA ARG A 179 -10.88 16.47 -22.81
C ARG A 179 -10.45 16.50 -21.34
N LEU A 180 -11.36 16.87 -20.44
CA LEU A 180 -11.09 16.92 -18.99
C LEU A 180 -11.26 15.56 -18.32
N ASN A 181 -11.92 14.61 -18.99
CA ASN A 181 -12.15 13.25 -18.50
C ASN A 181 -11.82 12.21 -19.56
N ILE A 182 -11.28 11.08 -19.11
CA ILE A 182 -11.12 9.85 -19.88
C ILE A 182 -12.42 9.03 -19.76
N VAL A 183 -12.87 8.46 -20.88
CA VAL A 183 -13.98 7.50 -20.91
C VAL A 183 -13.43 6.11 -20.63
N GLU A 184 -13.94 5.47 -19.57
CA GLU A 184 -13.54 4.13 -19.14
C GLU A 184 -14.20 3.05 -20.03
N ASP A 185 -13.71 2.94 -21.27
CA ASP A 185 -14.10 1.92 -22.23
C ASP A 185 -13.05 0.78 -22.33
N GLU A 186 -13.26 -0.16 -23.25
CA GLU A 186 -12.34 -1.28 -23.47
C GLU A 186 -10.90 -0.83 -23.82
N LYS A 187 -10.73 0.32 -24.47
CA LYS A 187 -9.39 0.82 -24.82
C LYS A 187 -8.66 1.33 -23.59
N TYR A 188 -9.39 1.98 -22.69
CA TYR A 188 -8.86 2.37 -21.39
C TYR A 188 -8.37 1.15 -20.60
N LEU A 189 -9.19 0.11 -20.47
CA LEU A 189 -8.81 -1.12 -19.75
C LEU A 189 -7.57 -1.78 -20.36
N LYS A 190 -7.51 -1.90 -21.70
CA LYS A 190 -6.35 -2.46 -22.40
C LYS A 190 -5.06 -1.66 -22.19
N LEU A 191 -5.15 -0.33 -22.16
CA LEU A 191 -3.99 0.52 -21.91
C LEU A 191 -3.48 0.36 -20.47
N VAL A 192 -4.39 0.40 -19.49
CA VAL A 192 -4.07 0.21 -18.08
C VAL A 192 -3.41 -1.15 -17.85
N GLU A 193 -4.03 -2.22 -18.35
CA GLU A 193 -3.48 -3.58 -18.30
C GLU A 193 -2.05 -3.63 -18.84
N LYS A 194 -1.83 -3.03 -20.03
CA LYS A 194 -0.52 -3.04 -20.66
C LYS A 194 0.53 -2.27 -19.85
N ILE A 195 0.19 -1.11 -19.31
CA ILE A 195 1.08 -0.31 -18.47
C ILE A 195 1.45 -1.07 -17.20
N GLN A 196 0.46 -1.62 -16.50
CA GLN A 196 0.68 -2.35 -15.26
C GLN A 196 1.50 -3.62 -15.47
N ALA A 197 1.20 -4.42 -16.50
CA ALA A 197 1.97 -5.62 -16.82
C ALA A 197 3.44 -5.29 -17.11
N ARG A 198 3.71 -4.21 -17.85
CA ARG A 198 5.09 -3.74 -18.10
C ARG A 198 5.81 -3.35 -16.81
N LEU A 199 5.14 -2.67 -15.88
CA LEU A 199 5.71 -2.28 -14.59
C LEU A 199 6.05 -3.50 -13.73
N ILE A 200 5.17 -4.49 -13.67
CA ILE A 200 5.38 -5.73 -12.89
C ILE A 200 6.55 -6.55 -13.48
N CYS A 201 6.58 -6.72 -14.81
CA CYS A 201 7.70 -7.40 -15.46
C CYS A 201 9.03 -6.69 -15.19
N GLU A 202 9.05 -5.36 -15.21
CA GLU A 202 10.26 -4.59 -14.97
C GLU A 202 10.69 -4.60 -13.49
N LEU A 203 9.73 -4.63 -12.55
CA LEU A 203 10.02 -4.86 -11.13
C LEU A 203 10.77 -6.19 -10.95
N GLU A 204 10.25 -7.28 -11.50
CA GLU A 204 10.90 -8.59 -11.41
C GLU A 204 12.29 -8.60 -12.06
N ASN A 205 12.42 -8.04 -13.26
CA ASN A 205 13.71 -7.91 -13.95
C ASN A 205 14.71 -7.09 -13.15
N SER A 206 14.27 -5.99 -12.53
CA SER A 206 15.12 -5.12 -11.70
C SER A 206 15.65 -5.88 -10.48
N LEU A 207 14.81 -6.68 -9.82
CA LEU A 207 15.22 -7.51 -8.69
C LEU A 207 16.29 -8.54 -9.09
N LYS A 208 16.05 -9.26 -10.19
CA LYS A 208 17.00 -10.26 -10.73
C LYS A 208 18.34 -9.59 -11.09
N THR A 209 18.29 -8.52 -11.86
CA THR A 209 19.48 -7.79 -12.32
C THR A 209 20.26 -7.20 -11.14
N TYR A 210 19.58 -6.62 -10.16
CA TYR A 210 20.23 -6.03 -8.99
C TYR A 210 20.92 -7.11 -8.14
N ARG A 211 20.26 -8.26 -7.95
CA ARG A 211 20.82 -9.41 -7.23
C ARG A 211 22.08 -9.95 -7.91
N ASP A 212 22.06 -10.08 -9.24
CA ASP A 212 23.18 -10.66 -10.01
C ASP A 212 24.41 -9.73 -10.05
N LEU A 213 24.21 -8.41 -9.92
CA LEU A 213 25.26 -7.40 -10.03
C LEU A 213 25.83 -6.93 -8.68
N ASN A 214 25.21 -7.27 -7.56
CA ASN A 214 25.58 -6.76 -6.23
C ASN A 214 25.79 -7.87 -5.21
N THR A 215 26.36 -7.51 -4.06
CA THR A 215 26.41 -8.43 -2.92
C THR A 215 25.01 -8.66 -2.36
N PHE A 216 24.83 -9.78 -1.67
CA PHE A 216 23.52 -10.13 -1.14
C PHE A 216 23.04 -9.14 -0.07
N GLU A 217 23.94 -8.56 0.73
CA GLU A 217 23.61 -7.52 1.71
C GLU A 217 23.04 -6.27 1.03
N LYS A 218 23.62 -5.84 -0.09
CA LYS A 218 23.09 -4.72 -0.88
C LYS A 218 21.74 -5.06 -1.49
N TYR A 219 21.55 -6.31 -1.93
CA TYR A 219 20.29 -6.77 -2.47
C TYR A 219 19.17 -6.72 -1.41
N ILE A 220 19.44 -7.17 -0.19
CA ILE A 220 18.49 -7.08 0.93
C ILE A 220 18.09 -5.62 1.17
N GLN A 221 19.06 -4.70 1.25
CA GLN A 221 18.78 -3.26 1.40
C GLN A 221 17.90 -2.72 0.26
N TYR A 222 18.15 -3.15 -0.98
CA TYR A 222 17.33 -2.75 -2.12
C TYR A 222 15.89 -3.27 -2.00
N VAL A 223 15.69 -4.55 -1.63
CA VAL A 223 14.37 -5.12 -1.42
C VAL A 223 13.63 -4.44 -0.27
N ASP A 224 14.31 -4.14 0.83
CA ASP A 224 13.72 -3.43 1.97
C ASP A 224 13.28 -2.03 1.56
N GLU A 225 14.06 -1.30 0.76
CA GLU A 225 13.63 0.00 0.24
C GLU A 225 12.40 -0.08 -0.69
N LEU A 226 12.27 -1.16 -1.48
CA LEU A 226 11.09 -1.38 -2.32
C LEU A 226 9.86 -1.77 -1.50
N THR A 227 10.07 -2.55 -0.44
CA THR A 227 9.06 -2.93 0.56
C THR A 227 8.57 -1.67 1.29
N ASP A 228 9.48 -0.75 1.62
CA ASP A 228 9.18 0.53 2.24
C ASP A 228 8.25 1.41 1.43
N LEU A 229 8.42 1.37 0.11
CA LEU A 229 7.62 2.08 -0.88
C LEU A 229 6.29 1.38 -1.20
N ASN A 230 5.98 0.26 -0.52
CA ASN A 230 4.79 -0.56 -0.72
C ASN A 230 4.65 -1.07 -2.17
N LEU A 231 5.78 -1.35 -2.84
CA LEU A 231 5.78 -1.79 -4.25
C LEU A 231 5.37 -3.26 -4.42
N PHE A 232 5.40 -4.02 -3.34
CA PHE A 232 4.94 -5.42 -3.28
C PHE A 232 3.51 -5.53 -2.73
N SER A 233 2.71 -4.47 -2.80
CA SER A 233 1.35 -4.50 -2.27
C SER A 233 0.51 -5.58 -2.95
N THR A 234 -0.13 -6.41 -2.15
CA THR A 234 -1.08 -7.49 -2.50
C THR A 234 -2.52 -7.09 -2.16
N TYR A 235 -2.73 -5.84 -1.74
CA TYR A 235 -4.01 -5.33 -1.24
C TYR A 235 -5.13 -5.44 -2.30
N ARG A 236 -6.32 -5.84 -1.85
CA ARG A 236 -7.53 -5.94 -2.67
C ARG A 236 -8.52 -4.85 -2.27
N HIS A 237 -9.03 -4.09 -3.23
CA HIS A 237 -10.02 -3.06 -2.94
C HIS A 237 -11.43 -3.66 -2.89
N ASP A 238 -12.26 -3.20 -1.93
CA ASP A 238 -13.69 -3.49 -1.88
C ASP A 238 -14.52 -2.19 -1.85
N PRO A 239 -15.26 -1.85 -2.93
CA PRO A 239 -15.34 -2.59 -4.20
C PRO A 239 -14.05 -2.43 -5.04
N PRO A 240 -13.78 -3.36 -5.99
CA PRO A 240 -12.60 -3.31 -6.83
C PRO A 240 -12.47 -2.00 -7.62
N ILE A 241 -11.24 -1.48 -7.72
CA ILE A 241 -10.94 -0.26 -8.47
C ILE A 241 -10.74 -0.60 -9.95
N ARG A 242 -11.58 -0.04 -10.83
CA ARG A 242 -11.52 -0.29 -12.29
C ARG A 242 -10.21 0.13 -12.97
N SER A 243 -9.45 1.04 -12.35
CA SER A 243 -8.12 1.44 -12.82
C SER A 243 -7.02 0.49 -12.37
N ASP A 244 -7.33 -0.51 -11.53
CA ASP A 244 -6.38 -1.55 -11.19
C ASP A 244 -6.52 -2.73 -12.17
N TYR A 245 -5.38 -3.15 -12.73
CA TYR A 245 -5.31 -4.28 -13.64
C TYR A 245 -5.87 -5.50 -12.93
N MET A 246 -6.99 -6.06 -13.45
CA MET A 246 -7.74 -7.22 -12.92
C MET A 246 -7.15 -7.69 -11.58
N GLU A 247 -7.53 -7.05 -10.47
CA GLU A 247 -6.75 -7.03 -9.21
C GLU A 247 -6.18 -8.40 -8.82
N ASP A 248 -6.97 -9.47 -9.00
CA ASP A 248 -6.56 -10.86 -8.80
C ASP A 248 -5.27 -11.24 -9.56
N LYS A 249 -5.18 -10.90 -10.84
CA LYS A 249 -4.02 -11.20 -11.70
C LYS A 249 -2.80 -10.36 -11.33
N ARG A 250 -3.00 -9.14 -10.82
CA ARG A 250 -1.92 -8.32 -10.25
C ARG A 250 -1.37 -9.00 -9.00
N ILE A 251 -2.26 -9.35 -8.08
CA ILE A 251 -1.93 -9.98 -6.81
C ILE A 251 -1.16 -11.29 -7.05
N GLU A 252 -1.66 -12.15 -7.95
CA GLU A 252 -1.00 -13.41 -8.31
C GLU A 252 0.47 -13.19 -8.75
N LEU A 253 0.71 -12.24 -9.65
CA LEU A 253 2.06 -11.93 -10.14
C LEU A 253 2.96 -11.31 -9.07
N ILE A 254 2.43 -10.40 -8.24
CA ILE A 254 3.20 -9.80 -7.15
C ILE A 254 3.54 -10.87 -6.11
N THR A 255 2.62 -11.76 -5.78
CA THR A 255 2.85 -12.92 -4.91
C THR A 255 3.97 -13.81 -5.46
N GLU A 256 3.97 -14.11 -6.76
CA GLU A 256 5.07 -14.85 -7.40
C GLU A 256 6.41 -14.12 -7.29
N ILE A 257 6.42 -12.80 -7.45
CA ILE A 257 7.64 -11.98 -7.29
C ILE A 257 8.14 -12.05 -5.84
N ILE A 258 7.25 -11.91 -4.85
CA ILE A 258 7.58 -11.98 -3.43
C ILE A 258 8.21 -13.35 -3.12
N LEU A 259 7.53 -14.43 -3.50
CA LEU A 259 7.96 -15.81 -3.29
C LEU A 259 9.40 -16.05 -3.78
N ASN A 260 9.74 -15.46 -4.94
CA ASN A 260 10.99 -15.73 -5.64
C ASN A 260 12.14 -14.76 -5.32
N ASN A 261 11.83 -13.57 -4.80
CA ASN A 261 12.79 -12.46 -4.74
C ASN A 261 12.81 -11.71 -3.41
N VAL A 262 11.87 -11.93 -2.48
CA VAL A 262 11.93 -11.27 -1.17
C VAL A 262 12.60 -12.21 -0.16
N PRO A 263 13.79 -11.85 0.38
CA PRO A 263 14.47 -12.67 1.36
C PRO A 263 13.96 -12.39 2.78
N PHE A 264 13.89 -13.45 3.57
CA PHE A 264 13.52 -13.46 4.99
C PHE A 264 14.70 -13.94 5.81
N LEU A 265 14.92 -13.30 6.96
CA LEU A 265 15.93 -13.75 7.90
C LEU A 265 15.42 -15.02 8.58
N THR A 266 16.27 -16.03 8.66
CA THR A 266 15.97 -17.31 9.31
C THR A 266 17.07 -17.69 10.27
N ILE A 267 16.77 -18.59 11.21
CA ILE A 267 17.74 -19.18 12.12
C ILE A 267 17.78 -20.71 11.93
N SER A 268 18.98 -21.28 11.85
CA SER A 268 19.20 -22.73 11.84
C SER A 268 19.46 -23.29 13.24
N ARG A 269 19.47 -24.62 13.34
CA ARG A 269 19.64 -25.36 14.60
C ARG A 269 20.92 -25.01 15.37
N ASP A 270 21.99 -24.71 14.66
CA ASP A 270 23.26 -24.27 15.21
C ASP A 270 23.29 -22.77 15.56
N GLY A 271 22.13 -22.10 15.57
CA GLY A 271 22.00 -20.68 15.89
C GLY A 271 22.47 -19.74 14.79
N THR A 272 22.89 -20.25 13.64
CA THR A 272 23.33 -19.42 12.51
C THR A 272 22.15 -18.69 11.89
N ARG A 273 22.29 -17.37 11.72
CA ARG A 273 21.32 -16.53 11.01
C ARG A 273 21.64 -16.49 9.52
N ALA A 274 20.65 -16.75 8.68
CA ALA A 274 20.80 -16.72 7.22
C ALA A 274 19.53 -16.22 6.55
N TYR A 275 19.70 -15.43 5.49
CA TYR A 275 18.60 -14.99 4.64
C TYR A 275 18.26 -16.07 3.61
N LYS A 276 16.98 -16.36 3.44
CA LYS A 276 16.46 -17.35 2.49
C LYS A 276 15.15 -16.84 1.85
N PHE A 277 14.71 -17.42 0.74
CA PHE A 277 13.49 -16.97 0.04
C PHE A 277 12.27 -17.81 0.41
N ILE A 278 11.06 -17.24 0.36
CA ILE A 278 9.83 -18.00 0.72
C ILE A 278 9.65 -19.25 -0.13
N LYS A 279 10.00 -19.22 -1.43
CA LYS A 279 9.95 -20.42 -2.29
C LYS A 279 10.77 -21.60 -1.73
N ASP A 280 11.81 -21.33 -0.94
CA ASP A 280 12.67 -22.34 -0.35
C ASP A 280 11.98 -23.03 0.85
N PHE A 281 10.88 -22.44 1.35
CA PHE A 281 10.12 -22.94 2.49
C PHE A 281 8.66 -23.26 2.20
N ASN A 282 8.06 -22.76 1.13
CA ASN A 282 6.61 -22.86 0.88
C ASN A 282 6.08 -24.31 0.81
N ASN A 283 6.96 -25.29 0.67
CA ASN A 283 6.61 -26.71 0.69
C ASN A 283 6.77 -27.36 2.08
N PHE A 284 7.20 -26.62 3.09
CA PHE A 284 7.35 -27.15 4.43
C PHE A 284 6.01 -27.18 5.17
N PRO A 285 5.73 -28.28 5.88
CA PRO A 285 4.49 -28.40 6.61
C PRO A 285 4.38 -27.43 7.79
N THR A 286 5.50 -26.98 8.37
CA THR A 286 5.48 -26.08 9.53
C THR A 286 6.51 -24.97 9.37
N ILE A 287 6.03 -23.73 9.20
CA ILE A 287 6.86 -22.52 9.24
C ILE A 287 6.52 -21.76 10.51
N VAL A 288 7.55 -21.39 11.26
CA VAL A 288 7.41 -20.61 12.50
C VAL A 288 7.94 -19.20 12.27
N VAL A 289 7.25 -18.21 12.82
CA VAL A 289 7.65 -16.80 12.88
C VAL A 289 7.84 -16.39 14.35
N THR A 290 8.88 -15.60 14.61
CA THR A 290 9.10 -14.95 15.91
C THR A 290 9.95 -13.68 15.74
N SER A 291 10.00 -12.85 16.78
CA SER A 291 10.82 -11.62 16.82
C SER A 291 12.30 -11.92 16.56
N GLU A 292 12.99 -11.04 15.84
CA GLU A 292 14.45 -11.04 15.67
C GLU A 292 15.20 -10.60 16.93
N THR A 293 14.49 -9.88 17.81
CA THR A 293 15.04 -9.26 19.02
C THR A 293 14.54 -9.98 20.27
N TRP A 294 15.48 -10.47 21.06
CA TRP A 294 15.26 -11.17 22.32
C TRP A 294 16.05 -10.49 23.44
N PRO A 295 15.81 -10.81 24.73
CA PRO A 295 16.67 -10.35 25.82
C PRO A 295 18.16 -10.64 25.55
N GLU A 296 19.04 -9.66 25.81
CA GLU A 296 20.47 -9.67 25.39
C GLU A 296 21.29 -10.89 25.84
N GLU A 297 20.81 -11.62 26.85
CA GLU A 297 21.50 -12.76 27.44
C GLU A 297 21.22 -14.09 26.71
N ILE A 298 20.24 -14.11 25.79
CA ILE A 298 19.75 -15.35 25.18
C ILE A 298 20.46 -15.62 23.86
N GLN A 299 21.15 -16.75 23.79
CA GLN A 299 21.81 -17.22 22.57
C GLN A 299 20.79 -17.78 21.57
N ASN A 300 21.11 -17.65 20.28
CA ASN A 300 20.27 -18.08 19.17
C ASN A 300 19.91 -19.58 19.24
N GLU A 301 20.87 -20.43 19.59
CA GLU A 301 20.72 -21.88 19.69
C GLU A 301 19.67 -22.24 20.75
N ASN A 302 19.65 -21.54 21.88
CA ASN A 302 18.70 -21.76 22.96
C ASN A 302 17.26 -21.45 22.52
N VAL A 303 17.07 -20.41 21.71
CA VAL A 303 15.74 -20.09 21.15
C VAL A 303 15.31 -21.18 20.17
N PHE A 304 16.21 -21.63 19.30
CA PHE A 304 15.90 -22.72 18.39
C PHE A 304 15.49 -23.99 19.14
N GLU A 305 16.27 -24.42 20.13
CA GLU A 305 15.98 -25.61 20.95
C GLU A 305 14.64 -25.49 21.68
N GLU A 306 14.33 -24.30 22.21
CA GLU A 306 13.07 -24.04 22.90
C GLU A 306 11.88 -24.20 21.94
N ILE A 307 11.96 -23.63 20.73
CA ILE A 307 10.91 -23.73 19.72
C ILE A 307 10.81 -25.15 19.15
N GLU A 308 11.95 -25.82 18.90
CA GLU A 308 12.02 -27.23 18.47
C GLU A 308 11.32 -28.14 19.48
N SER A 309 11.47 -27.85 20.78
CA SER A 309 10.80 -28.60 21.85
C SER A 309 9.27 -28.45 21.87
N LEU A 310 8.74 -27.41 21.21
CA LEU A 310 7.30 -27.10 21.19
C LEU A 310 6.62 -27.58 19.91
N ILE A 311 7.21 -27.32 18.74
CA ILE A 311 6.53 -27.53 17.45
C ILE A 311 7.43 -28.10 16.33
N ASN A 312 8.64 -28.61 16.62
CA ASN A 312 9.53 -29.21 15.62
C ASN A 312 9.48 -28.51 14.22
N PRO A 313 9.88 -27.24 14.14
CA PRO A 313 9.68 -26.43 12.94
C PRO A 313 10.64 -26.86 11.81
N ASP A 314 10.18 -26.75 10.57
CA ASP A 314 11.08 -26.91 9.42
C ASP A 314 11.93 -25.64 9.20
N VAL A 315 11.33 -24.48 9.46
CA VAL A 315 11.95 -23.16 9.31
C VAL A 315 11.47 -22.23 10.42
N ILE A 316 12.41 -21.52 11.03
CA ILE A 316 12.14 -20.41 11.95
C ILE A 316 12.54 -19.11 11.24
N VAL A 317 11.54 -18.30 10.92
CA VAL A 317 11.67 -16.96 10.35
C VAL A 317 11.76 -15.95 11.48
N LEU A 318 12.72 -15.04 11.36
CA LEU A 318 12.92 -13.92 12.27
C LEU A 318 12.39 -12.65 11.63
N LEU A 319 11.51 -11.96 12.33
CA LEU A 319 10.98 -10.67 11.91
C LEU A 319 11.42 -9.57 12.87
N GLY A 320 11.94 -8.48 12.31
CA GLY A 320 12.32 -7.30 13.08
C GLY A 320 11.08 -6.50 13.51
N ARG A 321 11.32 -5.28 14.02
CA ARG A 321 10.25 -4.40 14.54
C ARG A 321 9.98 -3.16 13.70
N ASP A 322 10.57 -3.10 12.52
CA ASP A 322 10.38 -2.00 11.60
C ASP A 322 9.18 -2.24 10.68
N THR A 323 8.78 -1.19 9.95
CA THR A 323 7.66 -1.25 9.02
C THR A 323 7.90 -2.28 7.90
N ASN A 324 9.15 -2.58 7.54
CA ASN A 324 9.46 -3.60 6.54
C ASN A 324 9.18 -5.00 7.07
N SER A 325 9.49 -5.27 8.33
CA SER A 325 9.24 -6.54 8.99
C SER A 325 7.75 -6.82 9.08
N ARG A 326 6.94 -5.81 9.45
CA ARG A 326 5.47 -5.94 9.41
C ARG A 326 4.94 -6.24 8.00
N ARG A 327 5.42 -5.54 6.98
CA ARG A 327 5.00 -5.84 5.59
C ARG A 327 5.44 -7.24 5.15
N LYS A 328 6.61 -7.70 5.58
CA LYS A 328 7.09 -9.06 5.32
C LYS A 328 6.23 -10.10 6.03
N TYR A 329 5.76 -9.82 7.25
CA TYR A 329 4.76 -10.64 7.92
C TYR A 329 3.46 -10.72 7.11
N ASP A 330 2.95 -9.57 6.66
CA ASP A 330 1.74 -9.51 5.85
C ASP A 330 1.90 -10.35 4.56
N PHE A 331 3.09 -10.33 3.94
CA PHE A 331 3.38 -11.20 2.78
C PHE A 331 3.30 -12.69 3.12
N LEU A 332 3.77 -13.12 4.29
CA LEU A 332 3.61 -14.50 4.74
C LEU A 332 2.13 -14.83 4.93
N CYS A 333 1.36 -13.93 5.54
CA CYS A 333 -0.09 -14.11 5.68
C CYS A 333 -0.81 -14.16 4.33
N ASP A 334 -0.39 -13.39 3.34
CA ASP A 334 -1.02 -13.43 2.01
C ASP A 334 -0.70 -14.73 1.25
N ILE A 335 0.49 -15.30 1.47
CA ILE A 335 0.99 -16.49 0.76
C ILE A 335 0.55 -17.77 1.45
N LEU A 336 0.68 -17.83 2.77
CA LEU A 336 0.47 -19.00 3.61
C LEU A 336 -0.88 -18.97 4.34
N TRP A 337 -1.64 -17.87 4.18
CA TRP A 337 -2.78 -17.49 5.03
C TRP A 337 -2.37 -17.16 6.46
N ASN A 338 -3.30 -16.64 7.28
CA ASN A 338 -3.03 -16.34 8.69
C ASN A 338 -2.45 -17.56 9.42
N PRO A 339 -1.56 -17.34 10.41
CA PRO A 339 -1.04 -18.42 11.24
C PRO A 339 -2.21 -19.16 11.92
N SER A 340 -1.98 -20.44 12.23
CA SER A 340 -3.00 -21.31 12.82
C SER A 340 -2.83 -21.49 14.32
N ASP A 341 -1.58 -21.41 14.80
CA ASP A 341 -1.23 -21.76 16.16
C ASP A 341 -0.31 -20.70 16.77
N ILE A 342 -0.53 -20.41 18.06
CA ILE A 342 0.36 -19.61 18.89
C ILE A 342 1.03 -20.53 19.90
N TYR A 343 2.36 -20.43 20.02
CA TYR A 343 3.14 -21.14 21.03
C TYR A 343 3.81 -20.14 21.96
N ILE A 344 3.50 -20.28 23.25
CA ILE A 344 4.12 -19.51 24.33
C ILE A 344 5.32 -20.32 24.84
N THR A 345 6.52 -19.77 24.64
CA THR A 345 7.76 -20.39 25.09
C THR A 345 7.99 -20.15 26.59
N SER A 346 8.94 -20.89 27.18
CA SER A 346 9.43 -20.59 28.53
C SER A 346 10.37 -19.38 28.57
N ILE A 347 10.79 -18.88 27.41
CA ILE A 347 11.63 -17.70 27.29
C ILE A 347 10.74 -16.45 27.38
N PRO A 348 10.94 -15.55 28.37
CA PRO A 348 10.11 -14.36 28.52
C PRO A 348 10.14 -13.47 27.25
N GLY A 349 8.94 -13.12 26.77
CA GLY A 349 8.75 -12.28 25.58
C GLY A 349 8.84 -13.00 24.25
N VAL A 350 9.28 -14.26 24.21
CA VAL A 350 9.34 -15.04 22.96
C VAL A 350 8.02 -15.79 22.77
N VAL A 351 7.21 -15.26 21.87
CA VAL A 351 5.99 -15.89 21.34
C VAL A 351 6.29 -16.34 19.91
N VAL A 352 5.74 -17.49 19.55
CA VAL A 352 5.89 -18.09 18.24
C VAL A 352 4.53 -18.20 17.57
N GLU A 353 4.46 -17.74 16.33
CA GLU A 353 3.33 -18.00 15.44
C GLU A 353 3.70 -19.10 14.45
N ALA A 354 2.82 -20.06 14.26
CA ALA A 354 3.06 -21.17 13.34
C ALA A 354 2.04 -21.20 12.21
N PHE A 355 2.58 -21.32 10.99
CA PHE A 355 1.86 -21.60 9.77
C PHE A 355 1.95 -23.11 9.53
N VAL A 356 0.88 -23.83 9.84
CA VAL A 356 0.81 -25.29 9.69
C VAL A 356 0.01 -25.66 8.45
N SER A 357 0.62 -26.39 7.52
CA SER A 357 -0.04 -26.87 6.31
C SER A 357 -1.21 -27.80 6.67
N ASN A 358 -2.37 -27.58 6.05
CA ASN A 358 -3.62 -28.32 6.29
C ASN A 358 -4.32 -28.06 7.62
N ASN A 359 -3.95 -26.99 8.35
CA ASN A 359 -4.78 -26.54 9.46
C ASN A 359 -5.85 -25.56 8.91
N ASP A 360 -7.12 -25.99 8.90
CA ASP A 360 -8.26 -25.11 8.60
C ASP A 360 -8.46 -24.06 9.71
N SER A 361 -7.75 -24.26 10.83
CA SER A 361 -7.91 -23.56 12.08
C SER A 361 -7.11 -22.26 12.17
N LYS A 362 -7.43 -21.28 11.31
CA LYS A 362 -6.66 -20.04 11.20
C LYS A 362 -7.15 -18.94 12.13
N MET A 363 -6.24 -18.06 12.54
CA MET A 363 -6.62 -16.89 13.33
C MET A 363 -7.54 -15.97 12.53
N TYR A 364 -8.53 -15.41 13.21
CA TYR A 364 -9.52 -14.53 12.62
C TYR A 364 -9.63 -13.21 13.39
N PRO A 365 -9.84 -12.09 12.68
CA PRO A 365 -9.96 -10.78 13.30
C PRO A 365 -11.38 -10.54 13.84
N ILE A 366 -11.47 -10.00 15.06
CA ILE A 366 -12.69 -9.33 15.56
C ILE A 366 -12.29 -7.92 16.02
N LYS A 367 -12.76 -6.94 15.26
CA LYS A 367 -12.39 -5.52 15.41
C LYS A 367 -10.88 -5.34 15.25
N TYR A 368 -10.18 -4.90 16.29
CA TYR A 368 -8.74 -4.62 16.27
C TYR A 368 -7.89 -5.82 16.77
N ASN A 369 -8.52 -6.87 17.31
CA ASN A 369 -7.81 -8.01 17.90
C ASN A 369 -7.98 -9.29 17.08
N MET A 370 -7.04 -10.21 17.25
CA MET A 370 -7.07 -11.53 16.65
C MET A 370 -7.56 -12.57 17.65
N PHE A 371 -8.19 -13.63 17.17
CA PHE A 371 -8.65 -14.75 17.97
C PHE A 371 -8.13 -16.06 17.39
N THR A 372 -7.69 -16.97 18.27
CA THR A 372 -7.22 -18.31 17.91
C THR A 372 -7.81 -19.36 18.85
N PHE A 373 -8.12 -20.54 18.34
CA PHE A 373 -8.44 -21.71 19.17
C PHE A 373 -7.20 -22.50 19.57
N ASN A 374 -6.06 -22.27 18.91
CA ASN A 374 -4.86 -23.06 19.11
C ASN A 374 -3.77 -22.22 19.76
N MET A 375 -3.90 -21.98 21.06
CA MET A 375 -2.85 -21.36 21.86
C MET A 375 -2.26 -22.38 22.83
N HIS A 376 -0.98 -22.68 22.65
CA HIS A 376 -0.26 -23.74 23.36
C HIS A 376 0.77 -23.13 24.31
N SER A 377 0.92 -23.72 25.50
CA SER A 377 1.94 -23.33 26.47
C SER A 377 2.74 -24.53 26.96
N LYS A 378 4.05 -24.37 27.13
CA LYS A 378 4.94 -25.42 27.62
C LYS A 378 4.64 -25.87 29.05
N THR A 379 4.07 -24.98 29.87
CA THR A 379 3.86 -25.24 31.30
C THR A 379 2.68 -26.16 31.56
N GLY A 380 1.76 -26.34 30.62
CA GLY A 380 0.60 -27.23 30.76
C GLY A 380 -0.35 -26.87 31.92
N THR A 381 -0.18 -25.70 32.55
CA THR A 381 -0.81 -25.38 33.85
C THR A 381 -2.14 -24.64 33.75
N LYS A 382 -2.48 -24.04 32.61
CA LYS A 382 -3.82 -23.52 32.22
C LYS A 382 -3.69 -22.86 30.84
N GLU A 383 -4.81 -22.75 30.15
CA GLU A 383 -4.89 -22.06 28.87
C GLU A 383 -4.67 -20.54 29.09
N PRO A 384 -3.71 -19.89 28.43
CA PRO A 384 -3.58 -18.44 28.45
C PRO A 384 -4.85 -17.77 27.89
N LEU A 385 -5.25 -16.62 28.44
CA LEU A 385 -6.37 -15.83 27.91
C LEU A 385 -5.98 -15.08 26.63
N PHE A 386 -4.80 -14.45 26.62
CA PHE A 386 -4.29 -13.70 25.48
C PHE A 386 -2.76 -13.61 25.51
N VAL A 387 -2.18 -13.23 24.36
CA VAL A 387 -0.79 -12.78 24.19
C VAL A 387 -0.77 -11.47 23.41
N HIS A 388 0.26 -10.64 23.56
CA HIS A 388 0.46 -9.54 22.62
C HIS A 388 0.88 -10.09 21.26
N ASP A 389 0.37 -9.51 20.17
CA ASP A 389 0.83 -9.83 18.83
C ASP A 389 2.37 -9.61 18.77
N PRO A 390 3.18 -10.66 18.49
CA PRO A 390 4.63 -10.55 18.48
C PRO A 390 5.14 -9.60 17.37
N GLU A 391 4.34 -9.38 16.34
CA GLU A 391 4.68 -8.61 15.13
C GLU A 391 4.11 -7.18 15.16
N ASP A 392 3.15 -6.89 16.04
CA ASP A 392 2.62 -5.54 16.22
C ASP A 392 3.53 -4.69 17.12
N ASN A 393 4.41 -3.93 16.48
CA ASN A 393 5.36 -3.05 17.15
C ASN A 393 4.90 -1.58 17.18
N ILE A 394 3.76 -1.27 16.57
CA ILE A 394 3.26 0.09 16.39
C ILE A 394 2.02 0.32 17.27
N ASP A 395 1.19 -0.71 17.44
CA ASP A 395 -0.07 -0.61 18.14
C ASP A 395 -0.04 -1.44 19.43
N TYR A 396 0.02 -0.79 20.60
CA TYR A 396 -0.10 -1.46 21.90
C TYR A 396 -1.54 -1.97 22.16
N GLU A 397 -2.42 -1.74 21.21
CA GLU A 397 -3.86 -1.90 21.32
C GLU A 397 -4.32 -3.31 20.95
N THR A 398 -3.45 -4.09 20.30
CA THR A 398 -3.82 -5.36 19.67
C THR A 398 -3.26 -6.56 20.45
N VAL A 399 -4.11 -7.55 20.64
CA VAL A 399 -3.76 -8.83 21.26
C VAL A 399 -4.35 -9.98 20.47
N ILE A 400 -3.76 -11.15 20.68
CA ILE A 400 -4.30 -12.41 20.19
C ILE A 400 -4.97 -13.10 21.37
N PHE A 401 -6.30 -13.22 21.33
CA PHE A 401 -7.09 -13.92 22.33
C PHE A 401 -7.13 -15.43 22.05
N ASN A 402 -7.11 -16.21 23.12
CA ASN A 402 -7.39 -17.63 23.07
C ASN A 402 -8.90 -17.86 23.16
N ALA A 403 -9.54 -18.12 22.03
CA ALA A 403 -10.96 -18.42 21.92
C ALA A 403 -11.36 -19.71 22.64
N ASN A 404 -10.43 -20.65 22.87
CA ASN A 404 -10.70 -21.86 23.67
C ASN A 404 -10.69 -21.59 25.18
N HIS A 405 -10.19 -20.42 25.61
CA HIS A 405 -10.12 -20.09 27.03
C HIS A 405 -11.50 -20.16 27.69
N ARG A 406 -11.54 -20.63 28.94
CA ARG A 406 -12.77 -20.79 29.75
C ARG A 406 -13.67 -19.54 29.84
N LEU A 407 -13.11 -18.34 29.64
CA LEU A 407 -13.86 -17.08 29.61
C LEU A 407 -14.49 -16.77 28.25
N LEU A 408 -13.98 -17.35 27.16
CA LEU A 408 -14.27 -16.96 25.79
C LEU A 408 -14.95 -18.07 24.97
N TYR A 409 -14.69 -19.36 25.26
CA TYR A 409 -15.18 -20.47 24.44
C TYR A 409 -16.69 -20.49 24.23
N ARG A 410 -17.46 -19.93 25.18
CA ARG A 410 -18.92 -19.85 25.10
C ARG A 410 -19.41 -18.82 24.09
N PHE A 411 -18.58 -17.89 23.64
CA PHE A 411 -19.02 -16.90 22.66
C PHE A 411 -18.96 -17.43 21.22
N PHE A 412 -18.42 -18.62 21.03
CA PHE A 412 -18.16 -19.20 19.71
C PHE A 412 -18.99 -20.47 19.46
N ASP A 413 -19.26 -20.75 18.19
CA ASP A 413 -19.72 -22.03 17.67
C ASP A 413 -18.79 -22.45 16.52
N GLY A 414 -17.80 -23.29 16.84
CA GLY A 414 -16.65 -23.48 15.96
C GLY A 414 -15.84 -22.20 15.83
N TRP A 415 -15.64 -21.72 14.61
CA TRP A 415 -14.75 -20.60 14.26
C TRP A 415 -15.42 -19.23 14.40
N ASP A 416 -16.74 -19.21 14.37
CA ASP A 416 -17.53 -18.00 14.30
C ASP A 416 -18.13 -17.65 15.66
N PRO A 417 -18.35 -16.36 15.96
CA PRO A 417 -19.24 -15.97 17.03
C PRO A 417 -20.59 -16.67 16.86
N ARG A 418 -21.12 -17.23 17.95
CA ARG A 418 -22.34 -18.06 17.92
C ARG A 418 -23.55 -17.32 17.34
N ASP A 419 -23.65 -16.03 17.63
CA ASP A 419 -24.71 -15.14 17.17
C ASP A 419 -24.26 -13.66 17.22
N GLU A 420 -25.14 -12.75 16.78
CA GLU A 420 -24.87 -11.30 16.76
C GLU A 420 -24.60 -10.72 18.15
N ASN A 421 -25.25 -11.24 19.20
CA ASN A 421 -25.05 -10.75 20.57
C ASN A 421 -23.65 -11.16 21.07
N CYS A 422 -23.21 -12.38 20.77
CA CYS A 422 -21.85 -12.84 21.05
C CYS A 422 -20.81 -11.99 20.30
N LEU A 423 -21.06 -11.68 19.02
CA LEU A 423 -20.19 -10.78 18.25
C LEU A 423 -20.15 -9.37 18.86
N GLU A 424 -21.28 -8.82 19.31
CA GLU A 424 -21.34 -7.53 19.99
C GLU A 424 -20.53 -7.53 21.29
N ALA A 425 -20.68 -8.57 22.12
CA ALA A 425 -19.92 -8.72 23.36
C ALA A 425 -18.41 -8.85 23.09
N LEU A 426 -18.00 -9.64 22.08
CA LEU A 426 -16.60 -9.79 21.70
C LEU A 426 -16.01 -8.48 21.14
N ASN A 427 -16.79 -7.70 20.38
CA ASN A 427 -16.39 -6.35 19.96
C ASN A 427 -16.18 -5.42 21.16
N TYR A 428 -17.02 -5.56 22.19
CA TYR A 428 -16.88 -4.81 23.44
C TYR A 428 -15.61 -5.20 24.19
N LEU A 429 -15.35 -6.50 24.35
CA LEU A 429 -14.09 -7.03 24.91
C LEU A 429 -12.87 -6.44 24.21
N SER A 430 -12.86 -6.49 22.87
CA SER A 430 -11.76 -5.95 22.08
C SER A 430 -11.52 -4.47 22.39
N THR A 431 -12.59 -3.68 22.50
CA THR A 431 -12.51 -2.25 22.82
C THR A 431 -11.97 -1.99 24.23
N LEU A 432 -12.45 -2.76 25.21
CA LEU A 432 -12.02 -2.63 26.60
C LEU A 432 -10.53 -2.93 26.74
N PHE A 433 -10.05 -4.01 26.11
CA PHE A 433 -8.65 -4.41 26.19
C PHE A 433 -7.73 -3.44 25.46
N SER A 434 -8.08 -2.99 24.25
CA SER A 434 -7.30 -1.96 23.55
C SER A 434 -7.15 -0.70 24.41
N ASN A 435 -8.27 -0.17 24.94
CA ASN A 435 -8.23 1.00 25.83
C ASN A 435 -7.42 0.75 27.11
N LEU A 436 -7.52 -0.43 27.71
CA LEU A 436 -6.77 -0.80 28.90
C LEU A 436 -5.26 -0.80 28.62
N LEU A 437 -4.82 -1.43 27.53
CA LEU A 437 -3.41 -1.52 27.17
C LEU A 437 -2.80 -0.15 26.87
N ILE A 438 -3.51 0.72 26.14
CA ILE A 438 -3.09 2.12 25.93
C ILE A 438 -2.82 2.80 27.27
N ASN A 439 -3.77 2.71 28.20
CA ASN A 439 -3.65 3.36 29.50
C ASN A 439 -2.51 2.78 30.33
N VAL A 440 -2.33 1.46 30.32
CA VAL A 440 -1.23 0.76 31.00
C VAL A 440 0.12 1.28 30.50
N VAL A 441 0.29 1.36 29.18
CA VAL A 441 1.51 1.85 28.53
C VAL A 441 1.73 3.34 28.81
N MET A 442 0.70 4.18 28.67
CA MET A 442 0.79 5.62 28.95
C MET A 442 1.18 5.92 30.40
N VAL A 443 0.66 5.14 31.35
CA VAL A 443 1.00 5.29 32.78
C VAL A 443 2.42 4.78 33.06
N ALA A 444 2.78 3.62 32.51
CA ALA A 444 4.11 3.03 32.70
C ALA A 444 5.23 3.91 32.16
N PHE A 445 5.03 4.52 30.99
CA PHE A 445 6.04 5.35 30.30
C PHE A 445 5.81 6.87 30.45
N SER A 446 4.95 7.28 31.38
CA SER A 446 4.73 8.69 31.66
C SER A 446 6.04 9.37 32.09
N PRO A 447 6.33 10.61 31.63
CA PRO A 447 7.50 11.37 32.09
C PRO A 447 7.52 11.65 33.59
N TYR A 448 6.37 11.48 34.28
CA TYR A 448 6.25 11.60 35.72
C TYR A 448 6.58 10.30 36.47
N ASN A 449 6.71 9.18 35.75
CA ASN A 449 7.08 7.89 36.31
C ASN A 449 8.61 7.83 36.50
N ARG A 450 9.08 8.30 37.66
CA ARG A 450 10.52 8.40 38.01
C ARG A 450 11.21 7.06 38.25
N GLN A 451 10.54 5.94 38.01
CA GLN A 451 10.94 4.61 38.47
C GLN A 451 11.80 3.81 37.48
N GLY A 452 12.07 4.31 36.27
CA GLY A 452 13.07 3.70 35.38
C GLY A 452 12.63 2.36 34.76
N ILE A 453 11.37 2.25 34.32
CA ILE A 453 11.04 1.23 33.32
C ILE A 453 11.65 1.73 32.01
N GLU A 454 12.82 1.18 31.66
CA GLU A 454 13.37 1.39 30.33
C GLU A 454 12.47 0.69 29.32
N PHE A 455 12.11 1.41 28.26
CA PHE A 455 11.41 0.83 27.14
C PHE A 455 12.29 -0.30 26.58
N LYS A 456 11.87 -1.55 26.74
CA LYS A 456 12.58 -2.66 26.13
C LYS A 456 12.18 -2.76 24.67
N VAL A 457 13.13 -3.28 23.88
CA VAL A 457 12.96 -3.87 22.55
C VAL A 457 11.53 -4.37 22.30
N ASP A 458 11.18 -5.27 23.22
CA ASP A 458 10.06 -6.18 23.21
C ASP A 458 8.85 -5.74 24.03
N GLN A 459 7.70 -5.64 23.36
CA GLN A 459 6.44 -5.21 23.98
C GLN A 459 5.90 -6.25 24.97
N ASN A 460 6.01 -7.55 24.64
CA ASN A 460 5.68 -8.63 25.58
C ASN A 460 6.55 -8.52 26.85
N CYS A 461 7.86 -8.30 26.73
CA CYS A 461 8.79 -8.06 27.84
C CYS A 461 8.47 -6.79 28.61
N SER A 462 8.05 -5.73 27.93
CA SER A 462 7.65 -4.47 28.55
C SER A 462 6.40 -4.64 29.39
N LEU A 463 5.37 -5.32 28.86
CA LEU A 463 4.14 -5.63 29.60
C LEU A 463 4.44 -6.56 30.78
N ILE A 464 5.33 -7.56 30.60
CA ILE A 464 5.84 -8.42 31.68
C ILE A 464 6.49 -7.57 32.79
N GLY A 465 7.39 -6.66 32.40
CA GLY A 465 8.05 -5.76 33.34
C GLY A 465 7.09 -4.83 34.08
N ILE A 466 6.07 -4.30 33.38
CA ILE A 466 5.04 -3.43 33.95
C ILE A 466 4.22 -4.20 34.99
N LEU A 467 3.70 -5.38 34.65
CA LEU A 467 2.86 -6.16 35.56
C LEU A 467 3.64 -6.70 36.75
N LYS A 468 4.93 -7.07 36.57
CA LYS A 468 5.81 -7.42 37.68
C LYS A 468 6.03 -6.25 38.65
N ARG A 469 6.18 -5.03 38.11
CA ARG A 469 6.46 -3.84 38.91
C ARG A 469 5.21 -3.24 39.54
N TYR A 470 4.07 -3.39 38.88
CA TYR A 470 2.77 -2.89 39.29
C TYR A 470 1.75 -4.03 39.27
N PRO A 471 1.84 -5.01 40.19
CA PRO A 471 0.94 -6.16 40.23
C PRO A 471 -0.52 -5.74 40.44
N ASP A 472 -0.77 -4.59 41.07
CA ASP A 472 -2.10 -3.99 41.18
C ASP A 472 -2.77 -3.74 39.81
N MET A 473 -1.98 -3.70 38.72
CA MET A 473 -2.53 -3.56 37.36
C MET A 473 -3.37 -4.75 36.93
N LEU A 474 -3.13 -5.95 37.49
CA LEU A 474 -3.99 -7.12 37.27
C LEU A 474 -5.45 -6.85 37.66
N LYS A 475 -5.68 -5.98 38.64
CA LYS A 475 -7.03 -5.60 39.05
C LYS A 475 -7.76 -4.85 37.94
N TYR A 476 -7.07 -4.08 37.09
CA TYR A 476 -7.71 -3.43 35.95
C TYR A 476 -8.10 -4.44 34.87
N PHE A 477 -7.27 -5.46 34.60
CA PHE A 477 -7.62 -6.57 33.71
C PHE A 477 -8.82 -7.36 34.25
N TYR A 478 -8.82 -7.67 35.55
CA TYR A 478 -9.95 -8.32 36.22
C TYR A 478 -11.23 -7.48 36.06
N ASN A 479 -11.18 -6.19 36.37
CA ASN A 479 -12.33 -5.30 36.26
C ASN A 479 -12.85 -5.20 34.81
N ALA A 480 -11.96 -5.13 33.82
CA ALA A 480 -12.34 -5.11 32.41
C ALA A 480 -13.05 -6.40 31.99
N LEU A 481 -12.63 -7.56 32.51
CA LEU A 481 -13.29 -8.84 32.24
C LEU A 481 -14.64 -8.97 32.95
N VAL A 482 -14.78 -8.41 34.17
CA VAL A 482 -16.08 -8.31 34.85
C VAL A 482 -17.02 -7.42 34.04
N GLU A 483 -16.55 -6.26 33.59
CA GLU A 483 -17.34 -5.34 32.77
C GLU A 483 -17.75 -5.97 31.44
N PHE A 484 -16.85 -6.71 30.80
CA PHE A 484 -17.17 -7.52 29.63
C PHE A 484 -18.25 -8.56 29.94
N TRP A 485 -18.15 -9.28 31.06
CA TRP A 485 -19.12 -10.30 31.44
C TRP A 485 -20.52 -9.70 31.70
N GLU A 486 -20.59 -8.57 32.40
CA GLU A 486 -21.82 -7.82 32.61
C GLU A 486 -22.42 -7.33 31.29
N ASN A 487 -21.58 -6.83 30.37
CA ASN A 487 -22.02 -6.46 29.03
C ASN A 487 -22.59 -7.67 28.27
N ALA A 488 -21.90 -8.82 28.29
CA ALA A 488 -22.36 -10.05 27.67
C ALA A 488 -23.72 -10.51 28.21
N GLN A 489 -23.99 -10.34 29.51
CA GLN A 489 -25.30 -10.60 30.10
C GLN A 489 -26.35 -9.58 29.62
N ASN A 490 -25.99 -8.31 29.56
CA ASN A 490 -26.89 -7.23 29.14
C ASN A 490 -27.36 -7.37 27.68
N VAL A 491 -26.45 -7.76 26.78
CA VAL A 491 -26.77 -8.01 25.36
C VAL A 491 -27.38 -9.40 25.13
N GLY A 492 -27.47 -10.23 26.18
CA GLY A 492 -28.05 -11.57 26.11
C GLY A 492 -27.17 -12.62 25.43
N ALA A 493 -25.86 -12.38 25.31
CA ALA A 493 -24.88 -13.38 24.89
C ALA A 493 -24.65 -14.45 25.99
N ILE A 494 -24.78 -14.05 27.25
CA ILE A 494 -24.71 -14.92 28.44
C ILE A 494 -26.00 -14.73 29.26
N SER A 495 -26.42 -15.78 29.95
CA SER A 495 -27.58 -15.71 30.84
C SER A 495 -27.26 -14.95 32.14
N TYR A 496 -28.22 -14.18 32.66
CA TYR A 496 -28.03 -13.38 33.88
C TYR A 496 -27.77 -14.21 35.15
N ASP A 497 -28.11 -15.50 35.14
CA ASP A 497 -27.85 -16.43 36.25
C ASP A 497 -26.45 -17.08 36.18
N GLU A 498 -25.72 -16.89 35.07
CA GLU A 498 -24.37 -17.42 34.92
C GLU A 498 -23.33 -16.53 35.61
N GLU A 499 -22.69 -17.06 36.66
CA GLU A 499 -21.65 -16.35 37.41
C GLU A 499 -20.37 -16.18 36.57
N PHE A 500 -19.69 -15.05 36.77
CA PHE A 500 -18.37 -14.80 36.17
C PHE A 500 -17.38 -15.90 36.56
N PRO A 501 -16.74 -16.61 35.60
CA PRO A 501 -15.83 -17.71 35.90
C PRO A 501 -14.56 -17.31 36.67
N GLY A 502 -14.33 -16.01 36.87
CA GLY A 502 -13.15 -15.47 37.54
C GLY A 502 -11.97 -15.28 36.59
N PHE A 503 -11.01 -14.47 36.99
CA PHE A 503 -9.76 -14.21 36.29
C PHE A 503 -8.63 -14.10 37.31
N ASN A 504 -7.48 -14.70 37.04
CA ASN A 504 -6.33 -14.74 37.92
C ASN A 504 -5.00 -14.78 37.14
N GLU A 505 -3.90 -14.79 37.88
CA GLU A 505 -2.53 -14.79 37.34
C GLU A 505 -2.25 -15.95 36.37
N ASP A 506 -2.85 -17.13 36.59
CA ASP A 506 -2.64 -18.30 35.73
C ASP A 506 -3.26 -18.13 34.34
N ASP A 507 -4.27 -17.25 34.20
CA ASP A 507 -4.86 -16.93 32.89
C ASP A 507 -3.92 -16.03 32.06
N LEU A 508 -2.79 -15.59 32.64
CA LEU A 508 -1.72 -14.87 31.97
C LEU A 508 -0.33 -15.49 32.27
N PRO A 509 -0.06 -16.72 31.80
CA PRO A 509 1.06 -17.54 32.28
C PRO A 509 2.46 -16.96 31.97
N TRP A 510 2.57 -16.06 31.00
CA TRP A 510 3.81 -15.43 30.54
C TRP A 510 4.31 -14.32 31.48
N PHE A 511 3.44 -13.71 32.29
CA PHE A 511 3.84 -12.68 33.26
C PHE A 511 4.66 -13.23 34.42
N TRP A 512 4.50 -14.51 34.71
CA TRP A 512 5.00 -15.14 35.93
C TRP A 512 6.04 -16.23 35.68
N ASN A 513 6.34 -16.56 34.42
CA ASN A 513 7.34 -17.55 34.02
C ASN A 513 8.80 -17.16 34.29
N TYR A 514 9.04 -16.09 35.05
CA TYR A 514 10.36 -15.83 35.62
C TYR A 514 10.52 -16.70 36.86
N CYS A 515 11.25 -17.82 36.75
CA CYS A 515 11.82 -18.47 37.92
C CYS A 515 12.65 -17.41 38.66
N SER A 516 12.27 -17.19 39.92
CA SER A 516 12.94 -16.33 40.87
C SER A 516 14.47 -16.42 40.81
N GLU A 517 15.11 -15.33 40.39
CA GLU A 517 16.35 -14.82 40.99
C GLU A 517 16.24 -13.30 41.16
#